data_AF-C1MSF8-F1
#
_entry.id   AF-C1MSF8-F1
#
_cell.length_a   1.000
_cell.length_b   1.000
_cell.length_c   1.000
_cell.angle_alpha   90.00
_cell.angle_beta   90.00
_cell.angle_gamma   90.00
#
_symmetry.space_group_name_H-M   'P 1'
#
loop_
_entity.id
_entity.type
_entity.pdbx_description
1 polymer ?
#
loop_
_entity_poly.entity_id
_entity_poly.type
_entity_poly.pdbx_seq_one_letter_code
_entity_poly.pdbx_strand_id
1 'polypeptide(L)'
;QALALFGFGADKETVYAEQTTAVINQVKLTLELPGDSPEKAAAIEKTRQLTNAWVAKYRRDKGITGRPSYGNVYSALNAVSGHYNNFGTKYPLPAKRKDRVMQEFGTAEIALSRGR
;
A
#
# COMPACT_ATOMS: atom_id res chain seq x y z
N GLN A 1 -26.18 -33.76 14.92
CA GLN A 1 -25.20 -32.67 15.09
C GLN A 1 -24.28 -32.71 13.88
N ALA A 2 -24.42 -31.78 12.95
CA ALA A 2 -23.54 -31.68 11.79
C ALA A 2 -22.74 -30.39 11.95
N LEU A 3 -21.50 -30.53 12.44
CA LEU A 3 -20.53 -29.45 12.50
C LEU A 3 -19.96 -29.30 11.09
N ALA A 4 -20.56 -28.40 10.30
CA ALA A 4 -19.99 -28.00 9.03
C ALA A 4 -18.73 -27.16 9.33
N LEU A 5 -17.58 -27.78 9.07
CA LEU A 5 -16.26 -27.14 9.10
C LEU A 5 -16.24 -25.99 8.09
N PHE A 6 -16.28 -24.75 8.59
CA PHE A 6 -16.04 -23.54 7.80
C PHE A 6 -14.58 -23.53 7.32
N GLY A 7 -14.34 -24.08 6.14
CA GLY A 7 -13.15 -23.82 5.35
C GLY A 7 -13.56 -23.27 3.99
N PHE A 8 -13.66 -21.95 3.84
CA PHE A 8 -13.74 -21.30 2.52
C PHE A 8 -13.02 -19.95 2.60
N GLY A 9 -12.12 -19.70 1.65
CA GLY A 9 -11.15 -18.59 1.67
C GLY A 9 -11.78 -17.21 1.91
N ALA A 10 -10.98 -16.32 2.51
CA ALA A 10 -11.36 -14.93 2.74
C ALA A 10 -12.02 -14.33 1.49
N ASP A 11 -13.17 -13.68 1.67
CA ASP A 11 -13.87 -13.09 0.55
C ASP A 11 -13.06 -11.94 -0.06
N LYS A 12 -13.44 -11.53 -1.26
CA LYS A 12 -12.72 -10.53 -2.05
C LYS A 12 -12.49 -9.23 -1.28
N GLU A 13 -13.43 -8.82 -0.42
CA GLU A 13 -13.33 -7.60 0.38
C GLU A 13 -12.30 -7.73 1.49
N THR A 14 -12.32 -8.84 2.22
CA THR A 14 -11.30 -9.14 3.24
C THR A 14 -9.91 -9.20 2.62
N VAL A 15 -9.76 -9.90 1.50
CA VAL A 15 -8.46 -10.00 0.80
C VAL A 15 -7.97 -8.64 0.30
N TYR A 16 -8.88 -7.81 -0.23
CA TYR A 16 -8.53 -6.45 -0.64
C TYR A 16 -8.10 -5.60 0.56
N ALA A 17 -8.84 -5.67 1.67
CA ALA A 17 -8.52 -4.91 2.87
C ALA A 17 -7.18 -5.31 3.49
N GLU A 18 -6.91 -6.60 3.63
CA GLU A 18 -5.64 -7.12 4.15
C GLU A 18 -4.46 -6.70 3.28
N GLN A 19 -4.56 -6.89 1.96
CA GLN A 19 -3.46 -6.57 1.05
C GLN A 19 -3.23 -5.07 0.90
N THR A 20 -4.29 -4.27 0.96
CA THR A 20 -4.19 -2.81 0.96
C THR A 20 -3.57 -2.29 2.25
N THR A 21 -3.96 -2.85 3.40
CA THR A 21 -3.34 -2.54 4.69
C THR A 21 -1.86 -2.93 4.71
N ALA A 22 -1.51 -4.10 4.16
CA ALA A 22 -0.14 -4.57 4.09
C ALA A 22 0.76 -3.65 3.25
N VAL A 23 0.29 -3.17 2.09
CA VAL A 23 1.09 -2.24 1.26
C VAL A 23 1.23 -0.87 1.93
N ILE A 24 0.18 -0.34 2.57
CA ILE A 24 0.23 0.91 3.32
C ILE A 24 1.28 0.81 4.44
N ASN A 25 1.22 -0.24 5.26
CA ASN A 25 2.13 -0.43 6.38
C ASN A 25 3.58 -0.58 5.92
N GLN A 26 3.83 -1.31 4.82
CA GLN A 26 5.18 -1.43 4.27
C GLN A 26 5.72 -0.07 3.82
N VAL A 27 4.91 0.76 3.17
CA VAL A 27 5.35 2.09 2.72
C VAL A 27 5.61 2.99 3.93
N LYS A 28 4.71 3.03 4.91
CA LYS A 28 4.88 3.81 6.15
C LYS A 28 6.21 3.46 6.83
N LEU A 29 6.45 2.17 7.08
CA LEU A 29 7.72 1.66 7.61
C LEU A 29 8.92 2.14 6.79
N THR A 30 8.85 1.97 5.47
CA THR A 30 9.96 2.34 4.59
C THR A 30 10.25 3.83 4.62
N LEU A 31 9.23 4.69 4.72
CA LEU A 31 9.40 6.14 4.79
C LEU A 31 9.87 6.64 6.17
N GLU A 32 9.74 5.83 7.22
CA GLU A 32 10.21 6.13 8.57
C GLU A 32 11.66 5.71 8.82
N LEU A 33 12.16 4.72 8.08
CA LEU A 33 13.57 4.32 8.18
C LEU A 33 14.53 5.49 7.89
N PRO A 34 15.62 5.66 8.68
CA PRO A 34 16.70 6.58 8.37
C PRO A 34 17.30 6.35 6.98
N GLY A 35 17.82 7.40 6.34
CA GLY A 35 18.39 7.29 4.99
C GLY A 35 19.68 6.46 4.92
N ASP A 36 20.40 6.38 6.03
CA ASP A 36 21.66 5.65 6.22
C ASP A 36 21.47 4.25 6.84
N SER A 37 20.23 3.85 7.14
CA SER A 37 19.94 2.52 7.68
C SER A 37 20.32 1.43 6.67
N PRO A 38 21.04 0.37 7.10
CA PRO A 38 21.41 -0.74 6.22
C PRO A 38 20.18 -1.50 5.70
N GLU A 39 19.06 -1.46 6.42
CA GLU A 39 17.79 -2.07 6.05
C GLU A 39 17.00 -1.26 5.00
N LYS A 40 17.33 0.02 4.80
CA LYS A 40 16.58 0.94 3.93
C LYS A 40 16.44 0.42 2.50
N ALA A 41 17.53 -0.08 1.92
CA ALA A 41 17.53 -0.60 0.56
C ALA A 41 16.61 -1.82 0.42
N ALA A 42 16.65 -2.75 1.38
CA ALA A 42 15.79 -3.93 1.41
C ALA A 42 14.31 -3.54 1.61
N ALA A 43 14.03 -2.56 2.46
CA ALA A 43 12.67 -2.06 2.68
C ALA A 43 12.08 -1.38 1.43
N ILE A 44 12.89 -0.62 0.68
CA ILE A 44 12.49 -0.01 -0.59
C ILE A 44 12.19 -1.10 -1.62
N GLU A 45 13.04 -2.12 -1.73
CA GLU A 45 12.82 -3.22 -2.67
C GLU A 45 11.54 -4.00 -2.33
N LYS A 46 11.30 -4.30 -1.05
CA LYS A 46 10.04 -4.92 -0.59
C LYS A 46 8.83 -4.04 -0.90
N THR A 47 8.95 -2.72 -0.72
CA THR A 47 7.91 -1.75 -1.08
C THR A 47 7.58 -1.81 -2.57
N ARG A 48 8.61 -1.85 -3.42
CA ARG A 48 8.45 -1.95 -4.89
C ARG A 48 7.73 -3.24 -5.28
N GLN A 49 8.11 -4.37 -4.69
CA GLN A 49 7.49 -5.66 -4.95
C GLN A 49 6.01 -5.69 -4.53
N LEU A 50 5.69 -5.25 -3.31
CA LEU A 50 4.31 -5.20 -2.82
C LEU A 50 3.44 -4.23 -3.62
N THR A 51 3.99 -3.06 -3.98
CA THR A 51 3.32 -2.08 -4.84
C THR A 51 2.97 -2.69 -6.20
N ASN A 52 3.94 -3.33 -6.85
CA ASN A 52 3.72 -3.94 -8.17
C ASN A 52 2.70 -5.08 -8.09
N ALA A 53 2.77 -5.94 -7.08
CA ALA A 53 1.83 -7.03 -6.88
C ALA A 53 0.40 -6.50 -6.63
N TRP A 54 0.25 -5.50 -5.75
CA TRP A 54 -1.04 -4.89 -5.43
C TRP A 54 -1.65 -4.20 -6.66
N VAL A 55 -0.88 -3.39 -7.37
CA VAL A 55 -1.34 -2.71 -8.60
C VAL A 55 -1.71 -3.73 -9.68
N ALA A 56 -0.86 -4.74 -9.93
CA ALA A 56 -1.13 -5.76 -10.94
C ALA A 56 -2.44 -6.52 -10.67
N LYS A 57 -2.73 -6.80 -9.39
CA LYS A 57 -3.92 -7.50 -8.95
C LYS A 57 -5.19 -6.66 -9.11
N TYR A 58 -5.19 -5.40 -8.67
CA TYR A 58 -6.42 -4.61 -8.54
C TYR A 58 -6.70 -3.65 -9.71
N ARG A 59 -5.70 -3.26 -10.51
CA ARG A 59 -5.87 -2.22 -11.56
C ARG A 59 -6.92 -2.50 -12.64
N ARG A 60 -7.32 -3.76 -12.83
CA ARG A 60 -8.32 -4.17 -13.85
C ARG A 60 -9.71 -4.40 -13.25
N ASP A 61 -9.84 -4.32 -11.93
CA ASP A 61 -11.05 -4.63 -11.20
C ASP A 61 -11.87 -3.36 -10.98
N LYS A 62 -12.87 -3.13 -11.84
CA LYS A 62 -13.68 -1.89 -11.80
C LYS A 62 -14.38 -1.67 -10.46
N GLY A 63 -14.72 -2.75 -9.73
CA GLY A 63 -15.35 -2.67 -8.41
C GLY A 63 -14.39 -2.19 -7.32
N ILE A 64 -13.09 -2.37 -7.52
CA ILE A 64 -12.02 -1.88 -6.64
C ILE A 64 -11.50 -0.53 -7.13
N THR A 65 -11.24 -0.34 -8.43
CA THR A 65 -10.62 0.90 -8.93
C THR A 65 -11.51 2.14 -8.77
N GLY A 66 -12.83 1.96 -8.66
CA GLY A 66 -13.77 3.06 -8.37
C GLY A 66 -13.80 3.52 -6.91
N ARG A 67 -13.04 2.86 -6.04
CA ARG A 67 -13.09 3.09 -4.59
C ARG A 67 -12.15 4.22 -4.15
N PRO A 68 -12.62 5.13 -3.27
CA PRO A 68 -11.74 6.07 -2.60
C PRO A 68 -10.50 5.43 -1.95
N SER A 69 -10.61 4.23 -1.34
CA SER A 69 -9.43 3.55 -0.79
C SER A 69 -8.38 3.25 -1.86
N TYR A 70 -8.80 2.70 -3.00
CA TYR A 70 -7.88 2.37 -4.10
C TYR A 70 -7.23 3.63 -4.66
N GLY A 71 -8.02 4.66 -4.94
CA GLY A 71 -7.51 5.90 -5.55
C GLY A 71 -6.45 6.59 -4.70
N ASN A 72 -6.71 6.70 -3.38
CA ASN A 72 -5.75 7.31 -2.45
C ASN A 72 -4.47 6.48 -2.31
N VAL A 73 -4.58 5.14 -2.17
CA VAL A 73 -3.38 4.28 -2.12
C VAL A 73 -2.61 4.37 -3.43
N TYR A 74 -3.28 4.27 -4.57
CA TYR A 74 -2.62 4.32 -5.88
C TYR A 74 -1.87 5.64 -6.13
N SER A 75 -2.45 6.78 -5.73
CA SER A 75 -1.78 8.09 -5.75
C SER A 75 -0.49 8.08 -4.93
N ALA A 76 -0.59 7.65 -3.67
CA ALA A 76 0.54 7.57 -2.75
C ALA A 76 1.66 6.64 -3.27
N LEU A 77 1.30 5.46 -3.78
CA LEU A 77 2.24 4.50 -4.34
C LEU A 77 2.98 5.04 -5.57
N ASN A 78 2.29 5.81 -6.42
CA ASN A 78 2.92 6.48 -7.57
C ASN A 78 3.90 7.58 -7.12
N ALA A 79 3.55 8.36 -6.08
CA ALA A 79 4.44 9.39 -5.54
C ALA A 79 5.73 8.78 -4.97
N VAL A 80 5.62 7.66 -4.26
CA VAL A 80 6.76 6.94 -3.67
C VAL A 80 7.61 6.25 -4.74
N SER A 81 6.98 5.50 -5.64
CA SER A 81 7.68 4.78 -6.71
C SER A 81 8.38 5.76 -7.66
N GLY A 82 7.71 6.86 -8.03
CA GLY A 82 8.29 7.90 -8.86
C GLY A 82 9.51 8.57 -8.23
N HIS A 83 9.55 8.73 -6.91
CA HIS A 83 10.74 9.26 -6.23
C HIS A 83 11.91 8.29 -6.30
N TYR A 84 11.71 7.03 -5.89
CA TYR A 84 12.81 6.06 -5.85
C TYR A 84 13.31 5.66 -7.24
N ASN A 85 12.47 5.70 -8.27
CA ASN A 85 12.89 5.46 -9.65
C ASN A 85 13.80 6.60 -10.18
N ASN A 86 13.54 7.85 -9.79
CA ASN A 86 14.28 9.01 -10.31
C ASN A 86 15.54 9.34 -9.50
N PHE A 87 15.49 9.14 -8.17
CA PHE A 87 16.57 9.53 -7.26
C PHE A 87 17.33 8.35 -6.67
N GLY A 88 16.83 7.12 -6.82
CA GLY A 88 17.42 5.94 -6.19
C GLY A 88 17.17 5.88 -4.68
N THR A 89 17.76 4.88 -4.03
CA THR A 89 17.43 4.51 -2.63
C THR A 89 18.07 5.40 -1.56
N LYS A 90 19.09 6.18 -1.93
CA LYS A 90 19.87 7.01 -1.00
C LYS A 90 19.16 8.29 -0.57
N TYR A 91 18.29 8.83 -1.43
CA TYR A 91 17.64 10.11 -1.14
C TYR A 91 16.27 9.87 -0.49
N PRO A 92 16.03 10.41 0.72
CA PRO A 92 14.74 10.30 1.37
C PRO A 92 13.67 11.06 0.58
N LEU A 93 12.41 10.65 0.77
CA LEU A 93 11.26 11.37 0.21
C LEU A 93 11.19 12.77 0.85
N PRO A 94 11.04 13.86 0.07
CA PRO A 94 10.94 15.22 0.64
C PRO A 94 9.80 15.33 1.65
N ALA A 95 10.02 16.06 2.76
CA ALA A 95 9.10 16.13 3.90
C ALA A 95 7.64 16.44 3.49
N LYS A 96 7.41 17.52 2.75
CA LYS A 96 6.06 17.88 2.25
C LYS A 96 5.40 16.79 1.41
N ARG A 97 6.19 16.01 0.66
CA ARG A 97 5.68 14.90 -0.14
C ARG A 97 5.37 13.70 0.74
N LYS A 98 6.20 13.41 1.75
CA LYS A 98 5.93 12.41 2.78
C LYS A 98 4.64 12.72 3.54
N ASP A 99 4.43 13.96 3.98
CA ASP A 99 3.22 14.36 4.71
C ASP A 99 1.95 14.12 3.89
N ARG A 100 2.00 14.46 2.59
CA ARG A 100 0.90 14.20 1.66
C ARG A 100 0.60 12.70 1.51
N VAL A 101 1.64 11.88 1.35
CA VAL A 101 1.50 10.42 1.29
C VAL A 101 0.85 9.87 2.56
N MET A 102 1.24 10.37 3.74
CA MET A 102 0.64 9.96 5.01
C MET A 102 -0.84 10.37 5.11
N GLN A 103 -1.20 11.56 4.63
CA GLN A 103 -2.58 12.02 4.57
C GLN A 103 -3.44 11.16 3.61
N GLU A 104 -2.90 10.83 2.42
CA GLU A 104 -3.56 9.94 1.46
C GLU A 104 -3.80 8.56 2.09
N PHE A 105 -2.80 8.00 2.78
CA PHE A 105 -2.98 6.73 3.50
C PHE A 105 -4.01 6.79 4.61
N GLY A 106 -4.02 7.83 5.45
CA GLY A 106 -5.05 7.98 6.48
C GLY A 106 -6.46 8.07 5.87
N THR A 107 -6.61 8.78 4.75
CA THR A 107 -7.88 8.85 4.02
C THR A 107 -8.27 7.48 3.44
N ALA A 108 -7.30 6.73 2.91
CA ALA A 108 -7.52 5.40 2.37
C ALA A 108 -7.92 4.40 3.45
N GLU A 109 -7.28 4.41 4.62
CA GLU A 109 -7.59 3.53 5.76
C GLU A 109 -9.02 3.77 6.28
N ILE A 110 -9.45 5.03 6.36
CA ILE A 110 -10.83 5.39 6.73
C ILE A 110 -11.83 4.91 5.67
N ALA A 111 -11.50 5.03 4.38
CA ALA A 111 -12.35 4.51 3.31
C ALA A 111 -12.45 2.99 3.36
N LEU A 112 -11.31 2.31 3.53
CA LEU A 112 -11.17 0.87 3.52
C LEU A 112 -11.93 0.22 4.69
N SER A 113 -11.85 0.79 5.89
CA SER A 113 -12.63 0.33 7.05
C SER A 113 -14.15 0.42 6.88
N ARG A 114 -14.61 1.16 5.86
CA ARG A 114 -16.02 1.31 5.48
C ARG A 114 -16.38 0.51 4.21
N GLY A 115 -15.48 -0.34 3.71
CA GLY A 115 -15.66 -1.08 2.46
C GLY A 115 -15.67 -0.21 1.20
N ARG A 116 -15.11 1.00 1.28
CA ARG A 116 -15.02 1.98 0.18
C ARG A 116 -13.58 2.21 -0.25
#